data_AF-A0A1Y1KJT5-F1
#
_entry.id   AF-A0A1Y1KJT5-F1
#
_cell.length_a   1.000
_cell.length_b   1.000
_cell.length_c   1.000
_cell.angle_alpha   90.00
_cell.angle_beta   90.00
_cell.angle_gamma   90.00
#
_symmetry.space_group_name_H-M   'P 1'
#
loop_
_entity.id
_entity.type
_entity.pdbx_description
1 polymer ?
#
loop_
_entity_poly.entity_id
_entity_poly.type
_entity_poly.pdbx_seq_one_letter_code
_entity_poly.pdbx_strand_id
1 'polypeptide(L)'
;WIADDGGVIQWAMDDVLQKPLHNSIPIYKNDRDAKVIMEDYVRVQNYLYINDRLILEDMLYNDYMNRTKKDVPESERCVFVITKWPILTIERAFAYKKNFKYKPLFDKILSHLVESGVVKFKMQEHLPKASICPLNLKSIERQLRNTDFLLTYYIISCGFGSSLLSFLVESLIGYQYKKKLKKAKAVENDDLTSMPPLPPPYHTLFQEPFNYPFGQKENINGREYWVVPSDRGKEIVPVRATSAMMFQYTH
;
A
#
# COMPACT_ATOMS: atom_id res chain seq x y z
N TRP A 1 32.74 11.76 -15.15
CA TRP A 1 32.92 12.33 -13.79
C TRP A 1 33.64 13.65 -13.96
N ILE A 2 33.57 14.51 -12.95
CA ILE A 2 34.17 15.83 -12.98
C ILE A 2 35.19 15.94 -11.84
N ALA A 3 36.30 16.63 -12.10
CA ALA A 3 37.32 16.98 -11.12
C ALA A 3 37.90 18.36 -11.43
N ASP A 4 38.53 18.95 -10.43
CA ASP A 4 39.15 20.26 -10.57
C ASP A 4 40.38 20.18 -11.51
N ASP A 5 40.50 21.16 -12.39
CA ASP A 5 41.68 21.34 -13.23
C ASP A 5 42.89 21.79 -12.39
N GLY A 6 44.05 21.22 -12.67
CA GLY A 6 45.27 21.30 -11.86
C GLY A 6 45.22 20.55 -10.53
N GLY A 7 44.12 19.88 -10.21
CA GLY A 7 43.89 19.21 -8.93
C GLY A 7 44.65 17.88 -8.80
N VAL A 8 44.69 17.35 -7.56
CA VAL A 8 45.36 16.08 -7.22
C VAL A 8 44.86 14.92 -8.09
N ILE A 9 43.58 14.92 -8.45
CA ILE A 9 42.94 13.88 -9.26
C ILE A 9 43.45 13.86 -10.70
N GLN A 10 43.75 15.02 -11.29
CA GLN A 10 44.31 15.10 -12.64
C GLN A 10 45.72 14.50 -12.69
N TRP A 11 46.54 14.78 -11.67
CA TRP A 11 47.89 14.24 -11.55
C TRP A 11 47.93 12.77 -11.13
N ALA A 12 46.92 12.30 -10.39
CA ALA A 12 46.78 10.90 -9.98
C ALA A 12 46.18 10.00 -11.07
N MET A 13 45.95 10.52 -12.27
CA MET A 13 45.34 9.78 -13.38
C MET A 13 46.29 8.76 -14.04
N ASP A 14 47.57 8.73 -13.65
CA ASP A 14 48.53 7.71 -14.08
C ASP A 14 48.17 6.34 -13.48
N ASP A 15 47.51 5.51 -14.30
CA ASP A 15 47.14 4.09 -14.15
C ASP A 15 46.16 3.71 -13.01
N VAL A 16 46.24 4.32 -11.83
CA VAL A 16 45.47 3.88 -10.64
C VAL A 16 43.97 4.18 -10.76
N LEU A 17 43.61 5.34 -11.31
CA LEU A 17 42.22 5.74 -11.54
C LEU A 17 41.67 5.23 -12.88
N GLN A 18 42.52 4.85 -13.84
CA GLN A 18 42.08 4.37 -15.15
C GLN A 18 41.33 3.03 -15.05
N LYS A 19 41.76 2.10 -14.20
CA LYS A 19 41.10 0.78 -14.05
C LYS A 19 39.65 0.86 -13.56
N PRO A 20 39.33 1.57 -12.46
CA PRO A 20 37.96 1.69 -11.98
C PRO A 20 37.07 2.62 -12.85
N LEU A 21 37.67 3.52 -13.65
CA LEU A 21 36.96 4.54 -14.41
C LEU A 21 37.09 4.37 -15.94
N HIS A 22 37.52 3.19 -16.41
CA HIS A 22 37.95 2.89 -17.77
C HIS A 22 36.96 3.28 -18.88
N ASN A 23 35.66 3.31 -18.59
CA ASN A 23 34.61 3.64 -19.55
C ASN A 23 33.95 5.01 -19.30
N SER A 24 34.53 5.82 -18.42
CA SER A 24 33.96 7.10 -18.02
C SER A 24 34.81 8.25 -18.55
N ILE A 25 34.15 9.27 -19.08
CA ILE A 25 34.81 10.44 -19.64
C ILE A 25 35.21 11.37 -18.48
N PRO A 26 36.52 11.65 -18.30
CA PRO A 26 36.99 12.65 -17.36
C PRO A 26 36.68 14.04 -17.90
N ILE A 27 36.09 14.89 -17.07
CA ILE A 27 35.91 16.32 -17.37
C ILE A 27 36.67 17.10 -16.31
N TYR A 28 37.63 17.91 -16.74
CA TYR A 28 38.38 18.80 -15.86
C TYR A 28 37.85 20.22 -16.04
N LYS A 29 37.52 20.88 -14.93
CA LYS A 29 37.04 22.26 -14.94
C LYS A 29 37.82 23.09 -13.94
N ASN A 30 38.22 24.29 -14.39
CA ASN A 30 38.81 25.31 -13.52
C ASN A 30 37.70 26.23 -12.98
N ASP A 31 36.67 25.64 -12.39
CA ASP A 31 35.64 26.39 -11.69
C ASP A 31 36.04 26.47 -10.22
N ARG A 32 36.48 27.66 -9.77
CA ARG A 32 36.86 27.87 -8.36
C ARG A 32 35.65 27.92 -7.43
N ASP A 33 34.46 28.06 -8.00
CA ASP A 33 33.24 28.22 -7.23
C ASP A 33 32.56 26.86 -7.04
N ALA A 34 32.72 26.30 -5.84
CA ALA A 34 32.16 25.01 -5.44
C ALA A 34 30.66 24.89 -5.76
N LYS A 35 29.94 26.01 -5.66
CA LYS A 35 28.50 26.07 -5.93
C LYS A 35 28.15 25.74 -7.38
N VAL A 36 28.96 26.20 -8.34
CA VAL A 36 28.75 25.93 -9.78
C VAL A 36 28.94 24.44 -10.05
N ILE A 37 30.01 23.86 -9.50
CA ILE A 37 30.28 22.42 -9.62
C ILE A 37 29.11 21.60 -9.07
N MET A 38 28.64 21.93 -7.87
CA MET A 38 27.58 21.18 -7.21
C MET A 38 26.22 21.33 -7.90
N GLU A 39 25.82 22.56 -8.27
CA GLU A 39 24.47 22.78 -8.81
C GLU A 39 24.35 22.45 -10.30
N ASP A 40 25.33 22.83 -11.11
CA ASP A 40 25.21 22.69 -12.56
C ASP A 40 25.69 21.30 -13.02
N TYR A 41 26.79 20.81 -12.47
CA TYR A 41 27.36 19.53 -12.90
C TYR A 41 26.84 18.35 -12.09
N VAL A 42 26.86 18.44 -10.76
CA VAL A 42 26.42 17.33 -9.90
C VAL A 42 24.89 17.21 -9.88
N ARG A 43 24.15 18.30 -9.66
CA ARG A 43 22.69 18.24 -9.56
C ARG A 43 22.00 18.19 -10.92
N VAL A 44 22.28 19.14 -11.82
CA VAL A 44 21.55 19.25 -13.10
C VAL A 44 22.01 18.20 -14.11
N GLN A 45 23.32 18.01 -14.27
CA GLN A 45 23.88 17.09 -15.25
C GLN A 45 24.17 15.68 -14.69
N ASN A 46 23.98 15.46 -13.38
CA ASN A 46 24.15 14.17 -12.72
C ASN A 46 25.56 13.57 -12.87
N TYR A 47 26.59 14.42 -12.88
CA TYR A 47 27.99 13.97 -12.89
C TYR A 47 28.47 13.59 -11.48
N LEU A 48 29.24 12.50 -11.39
CA LEU A 48 30.02 12.18 -10.20
C LEU A 48 31.18 13.17 -10.07
N TYR A 49 31.21 13.94 -8.99
CA TYR A 49 32.34 14.81 -8.64
C TYR A 49 33.33 14.07 -7.76
N ILE A 50 34.60 14.06 -8.17
CA ILE A 50 35.69 13.38 -7.47
C ILE A 50 36.71 14.43 -7.04
N ASN A 51 36.93 14.53 -5.72
CA ASN A 51 37.94 15.40 -5.14
C ASN A 51 38.44 14.86 -3.79
N ASP A 52 39.38 15.57 -3.18
CA ASP A 52 39.82 15.30 -1.81
C ASP A 52 38.62 15.35 -0.85
N ARG A 53 38.57 14.37 0.05
CA ARG A 53 37.52 14.21 1.02
C ARG A 53 37.31 15.47 1.86
N LEU A 54 38.39 16.13 2.30
CA LEU A 54 38.27 17.34 3.13
C LEU A 54 37.60 18.49 2.38
N ILE A 55 37.93 18.65 1.09
CA ILE A 55 37.32 19.67 0.23
C ILE A 55 35.83 19.35 0.06
N LEU A 56 35.49 18.08 -0.22
CA LEU A 56 34.10 17.65 -0.36
C LEU A 56 33.28 17.86 0.92
N GLU A 57 33.84 17.51 2.09
CA GLU A 57 33.17 17.68 3.38
C GLU A 57 32.92 19.17 3.70
N ASP A 58 33.89 20.04 3.43
CA ASP A 58 33.74 21.50 3.59
C ASP A 58 32.69 22.06 2.62
N MET A 59 32.72 21.64 1.35
CA MET A 59 31.73 22.05 0.34
C MET A 59 30.30 21.66 0.74
N LEU A 60 30.09 20.40 1.19
CA LEU A 60 28.79 19.95 1.68
C LEU A 60 28.32 20.76 2.89
N TYR A 61 29.23 21.06 3.81
CA TYR A 61 28.90 21.84 5.01
C TYR A 61 28.45 23.25 4.64
N ASN A 62 29.19 23.89 3.75
CA ASN A 62 28.88 25.24 3.29
C ASN A 62 27.52 25.29 2.56
N ASP A 63 27.19 24.29 1.74
CA ASP A 63 25.86 24.19 1.12
C ASP A 63 24.75 23.98 2.15
N TYR A 64 24.95 23.06 3.11
CA TYR A 64 24.01 22.81 4.20
C TYR A 64 23.74 24.08 5.03
N MET A 65 24.79 24.81 5.39
CA MET A 65 24.68 26.06 6.14
C MET A 65 23.97 27.14 5.32
N ASN A 66 24.23 27.21 4.02
CA ASN A 66 23.53 28.15 3.13
C ASN A 66 22.03 27.84 3.03
N ARG A 67 21.64 26.57 2.95
CA ARG A 67 20.22 26.14 2.97
C ARG A 67 19.55 26.38 4.32
N THR A 68 20.29 26.17 5.40
CA THR A 68 19.83 26.48 6.76
C THR A 68 19.56 27.97 6.92
N LYS A 69 20.42 28.84 6.40
CA LYS A 69 20.21 30.30 6.38
C LYS A 69 18.99 30.73 5.55
N LYS A 70 18.57 29.90 4.60
CA LYS A 70 17.38 30.12 3.75
C LYS A 70 16.10 29.50 4.31
N ASP A 71 16.13 28.98 5.54
CA ASP A 71 14.99 28.36 6.22
C ASP A 71 14.36 27.18 5.45
N VAL A 72 15.19 26.43 4.71
CA VAL A 72 14.75 25.20 4.02
C VAL A 72 14.39 24.14 5.08
N PRO A 73 13.31 23.36 4.93
CA PRO A 73 12.98 22.28 5.86
C PRO A 73 14.10 21.24 5.91
N GLU A 74 14.36 20.68 7.09
CA GLU A 74 15.50 19.77 7.33
C GLU A 74 15.56 18.59 6.34
N SER A 75 14.40 18.05 5.95
CA SER A 75 14.28 16.97 4.98
C SER A 75 14.82 17.29 3.58
N GLU A 76 14.92 18.58 3.23
CA GLU A 76 15.35 19.04 1.90
C GLU A 76 16.73 19.71 1.92
N ARG A 77 17.39 19.76 3.09
CA ARG A 77 18.73 20.35 3.21
C ARG A 77 19.83 19.47 2.62
N CYS A 78 19.66 18.15 2.71
CA CYS A 78 20.67 17.17 2.31
C CYS A 78 20.47 16.72 0.86
N VAL A 79 20.91 17.54 -0.09
CA VAL A 79 20.76 17.26 -1.54
C VAL A 79 21.86 16.35 -2.07
N PHE A 80 23.06 16.44 -1.50
CA PHE A 80 24.26 15.77 -1.98
C PHE A 80 24.74 14.70 -0.99
N VAL A 81 25.41 13.66 -1.50
CA VAL A 81 25.92 12.54 -0.71
C VAL A 81 27.33 12.21 -1.14
N ILE A 82 28.22 11.98 -0.16
CA ILE A 82 29.58 11.45 -0.38
C ILE A 82 29.60 9.97 -0.02
N THR A 83 30.36 9.18 -0.78
CA THR A 83 30.56 7.75 -0.51
C THR A 83 31.32 7.53 0.81
N LYS A 84 30.93 6.51 1.58
CA LYS A 84 31.62 6.19 2.85
C LYS A 84 33.03 5.63 2.63
N TRP A 85 33.28 5.02 1.48
CA TRP A 85 34.58 4.50 1.09
C TRP A 85 35.33 5.49 0.19
N PRO A 86 36.66 5.62 0.35
CA PRO A 86 37.49 6.37 -0.60
C PRO A 86 37.69 5.55 -1.88
N ILE A 87 37.72 6.22 -3.02
CA ILE A 87 38.05 5.61 -4.32
C ILE A 87 39.57 5.37 -4.42
N LEU A 88 40.35 6.31 -3.89
CA LEU A 88 41.81 6.28 -3.88
C LEU A 88 42.32 6.90 -2.58
N THR A 89 43.25 6.20 -1.93
CA THR A 89 43.96 6.69 -0.75
C THR A 89 45.41 6.91 -1.13
N ILE A 90 45.87 8.16 -1.01
CA ILE A 90 47.26 8.54 -1.32
C ILE A 90 47.86 9.16 -0.06
N GLU A 91 49.10 8.79 0.23
CA GLU A 91 49.88 9.43 1.28
C GLU A 91 50.32 10.82 0.82
N ARG A 92 50.10 11.83 1.68
CA ARG A 92 50.55 13.19 1.43
C ARG A 92 51.92 13.39 2.05
N ALA A 93 52.83 13.97 1.27
CA ALA A 93 54.16 14.32 1.73
C ALA A 93 54.46 15.78 1.42
N PHE A 94 55.31 16.40 2.24
CA PHE A 94 55.86 17.71 1.94
C PHE A 94 56.99 17.54 0.92
N ALA A 95 56.80 18.12 -0.26
CA ALA A 95 57.79 18.09 -1.32
C ALA A 95 58.72 19.31 -1.22
N TYR A 96 60.01 19.10 -1.42
CA TYR A 96 61.00 20.16 -1.51
C TYR A 96 61.72 20.11 -2.84
N LYS A 97 62.30 21.24 -3.23
CA LYS A 97 63.21 21.31 -4.37
C LYS A 97 64.39 20.34 -4.17
N LYS A 98 64.88 19.73 -5.25
CA LYS A 98 66.09 18.92 -5.23
C LYS A 98 67.24 19.72 -4.61
N ASN A 99 67.93 19.13 -3.63
CA ASN A 99 69.01 19.76 -2.83
C ASN A 99 68.57 20.94 -1.94
N PHE A 100 67.35 20.90 -1.38
CA PHE A 100 66.91 21.90 -0.41
C PHE A 100 67.75 21.85 0.87
N LYS A 101 68.50 22.93 1.14
CA LYS A 101 69.46 23.06 2.25
C LYS A 101 68.85 22.82 3.63
N TYR A 102 67.60 23.23 3.83
CA TYR A 102 66.93 23.19 5.14
C TYR A 102 66.01 21.99 5.33
N LYS A 103 66.05 21.00 4.42
CA LYS A 103 65.28 19.75 4.56
C LYS A 103 65.32 19.16 5.98
N PRO A 104 66.49 18.95 6.63
CA PRO A 104 66.52 18.33 7.95
C PRO A 104 65.85 19.17 9.05
N LEU A 105 65.86 20.50 8.92
CA LEU A 105 65.18 21.40 9.86
C LEU A 105 63.66 21.30 9.69
N PHE A 106 63.18 21.39 8.44
CA PHE A 106 61.76 21.33 8.13
C PHE A 106 61.17 19.96 8.43
N ASP A 107 61.84 18.87 8.07
CA ASP A 107 61.36 17.51 8.34
C ASP A 107 61.18 17.29 9.85
N LYS A 108 62.11 17.79 10.68
CA LYS A 108 61.98 17.71 12.14
C LYS A 108 60.76 18.48 12.66
N ILE A 109 60.59 19.73 12.22
CA ILE A 109 59.47 20.57 12.65
C ILE A 109 58.13 19.99 12.18
N LEU A 110 58.05 19.55 10.93
CA LEU A 110 56.85 18.97 10.35
C LEU A 110 56.50 17.64 11.02
N SER A 111 57.49 16.79 11.34
CA SER A 111 57.24 15.57 12.13
C SER A 111 56.61 15.92 13.47
N HIS A 112 57.17 16.87 14.21
CA HIS A 112 56.61 17.30 15.49
C HIS A 112 55.20 17.91 15.34
N LEU A 113 54.92 18.65 14.27
CA LEU A 113 53.58 19.21 14.00
C LEU A 113 52.55 18.12 13.68
N VAL A 114 52.98 17.03 13.04
CA VAL A 114 52.13 15.87 12.75
C VAL A 114 51.93 15.02 14.01
N GLU A 115 53.01 14.70 14.74
CA GLU A 115 53.01 13.93 15.99
C GLU A 115 52.17 14.59 17.09
N SER A 116 52.28 15.92 17.22
CA SER A 116 51.46 16.69 18.17
C SER A 116 50.00 16.80 17.76
N GLY A 117 49.64 16.38 16.54
CA GLY A 117 48.27 16.45 16.02
C GLY A 117 47.83 17.86 15.58
N VAL A 118 48.73 18.84 15.54
CA VAL A 118 48.41 20.22 15.12
C VAL A 118 47.92 20.26 13.68
N VAL A 119 48.56 19.50 12.78
CA VAL A 119 48.13 19.41 11.37
C VAL A 119 46.72 18.84 11.28
N LYS A 120 46.44 17.73 11.97
CA LYS A 120 45.11 17.10 12.01
C LYS A 120 44.05 18.05 12.56
N PHE A 121 44.36 18.75 13.65
CA PHE A 121 43.46 19.73 14.24
C PHE A 121 43.14 20.86 13.26
N LYS A 122 44.16 21.44 12.60
CA LYS A 122 43.98 22.51 11.63
C LYS A 122 43.19 22.08 10.39
N MET A 123 43.36 20.85 9.93
CA MET A 123 42.54 20.29 8.84
C MET A 123 41.07 20.13 9.24
N GLN A 124 40.77 19.96 10.52
CA GLN A 124 39.41 19.75 11.04
C GLN A 124 38.77 21.02 11.64
N GLU A 125 39.51 22.13 11.74
CA GLU A 125 39.07 23.34 12.45
C GLU A 125 37.77 23.94 11.87
N HIS A 126 37.59 23.86 10.55
CA HIS A 126 36.42 24.38 9.84
C HIS A 126 35.39 23.30 9.50
N LEU A 127 35.70 22.02 9.77
CA LEU A 127 34.81 20.91 9.49
C LEU A 127 33.94 20.62 10.73
N PRO A 128 32.65 20.34 10.56
CA PRO A 128 31.79 20.00 11.68
C PRO A 128 32.20 18.66 12.29
N LYS A 129 32.21 18.60 13.63
CA LYS A 129 32.52 17.37 14.38
C LYS A 129 31.42 16.30 14.28
N ALA A 130 30.25 16.66 13.77
CA ALA A 130 29.08 15.80 13.60
C ALA A 130 28.76 15.59 12.10
N SER A 131 28.13 14.47 11.77
CA SER A 131 27.71 14.18 10.39
C SER A 131 26.59 15.13 9.94
N ILE A 132 26.88 16.00 8.96
CA ILE A 132 25.98 17.05 8.45
C ILE A 132 24.67 16.49 7.87
N CYS A 133 24.75 15.28 7.34
CA CYS A 133 23.63 14.55 6.77
C CYS A 133 23.86 13.08 7.06
N PRO A 134 23.37 12.56 8.21
CA PRO A 134 23.47 11.13 8.45
C PRO A 134 22.62 10.44 7.38
N LEU A 135 23.27 9.82 6.39
CA LEU A 135 22.67 8.80 5.53
C LEU A 135 22.34 7.52 6.35
N ASN A 136 22.10 7.68 7.64
CA ASN A 136 21.54 6.66 8.50
C ASN A 136 20.05 6.58 8.19
N LEU A 137 19.77 6.09 6.99
CA LEU A 137 18.87 4.97 6.85
C LEU A 137 19.53 3.77 7.54
N LYS A 138 19.82 3.88 8.85
CA LYS A 138 19.73 2.68 9.67
C LYS A 138 18.29 2.30 9.42
N SER A 139 18.08 1.19 8.71
CA SER A 139 16.77 0.60 8.51
C SER A 139 16.24 0.11 9.86
N ILE A 140 16.15 1.02 10.84
CA ILE A 140 15.09 0.99 11.81
C ILE A 140 13.90 1.24 10.92
N GLU A 141 13.21 0.16 10.58
CA GLU A 141 11.98 0.17 9.82
C GLU A 141 11.19 1.42 10.21
N ARG A 142 10.93 2.28 9.23
CA ARG A 142 10.12 3.48 9.43
C ARG A 142 8.87 3.01 10.17
N GLN A 143 8.67 3.50 11.39
CA GLN A 143 7.43 3.24 12.12
C GLN A 143 6.30 3.62 11.18
N LEU A 144 5.36 2.69 10.95
CA LEU A 144 4.29 2.90 9.99
C LEU A 144 3.57 4.20 10.35
N ARG A 145 3.59 5.17 9.43
CA ARG A 145 2.86 6.42 9.61
C ARG A 145 1.42 6.18 9.19
N ASN A 146 0.48 6.91 9.78
CA ASN A 146 -0.93 6.87 9.37
C ASN A 146 -1.12 7.22 7.87
N THR A 147 -0.16 7.92 7.26
CA THR A 147 -0.10 8.17 5.82
C THR A 147 0.02 6.89 5.01
N ASP A 148 0.75 5.91 5.52
CA ASP A 148 1.02 4.65 4.83
C ASP A 148 -0.24 3.74 4.90
N PHE A 149 -1.11 3.97 5.89
CA PHE A 149 -2.43 3.35 6.03
C PHE A 149 -3.56 4.07 5.26
N LEU A 150 -3.29 5.18 4.55
CA LEU A 150 -4.33 5.89 3.81
C LEU A 150 -4.97 5.03 2.73
N LEU A 151 -4.17 4.20 2.03
CA LEU A 151 -4.70 3.26 1.03
C LEU A 151 -5.71 2.29 1.66
N THR A 152 -5.38 1.74 2.84
CA THR A 152 -6.31 0.85 3.55
C THR A 152 -7.56 1.57 4.01
N TYR A 153 -7.46 2.83 4.47
CA TYR A 153 -8.64 3.62 4.82
C TYR A 153 -9.53 3.92 3.60
N TYR A 154 -8.95 4.20 2.43
CA TYR A 154 -9.72 4.38 1.21
C TYR A 154 -10.46 3.12 0.81
N ILE A 155 -9.81 1.95 0.84
CA ILE A 155 -10.45 0.67 0.50
C ILE A 155 -11.61 0.36 1.45
N ILE A 156 -11.40 0.51 2.76
CA ILE A 156 -12.43 0.26 3.78
C ILE A 156 -13.60 1.24 3.61
N SER A 157 -13.30 2.53 3.39
CA SER A 157 -14.32 3.57 3.20
C SER A 157 -15.15 3.34 1.93
N CYS A 158 -14.51 3.01 0.81
CA CYS A 158 -15.20 2.67 -0.44
C CYS A 158 -16.04 1.40 -0.30
N GLY A 159 -15.50 0.37 0.34
CA GLY A 159 -16.22 -0.88 0.60
C GLY A 159 -17.49 -0.66 1.44
N PHE A 160 -17.36 0.08 2.54
CA PHE A 160 -18.50 0.43 3.40
C PHE A 160 -19.50 1.34 2.70
N GLY A 161 -19.02 2.31 1.90
CA GLY A 161 -19.90 3.17 1.09
C GLY A 161 -20.72 2.37 0.09
N SER A 162 -20.10 1.40 -0.60
CA SER A 162 -20.77 0.56 -1.58
C SER A 162 -21.85 -0.35 -0.98
N SER A 163 -21.57 -0.96 0.19
CA SER A 163 -22.55 -1.82 0.87
C SER A 163 -23.72 -1.02 1.45
N LEU A 164 -23.46 0.15 2.02
CA LEU A 164 -24.51 1.03 2.52
C LEU A 164 -25.42 1.51 1.38
N LEU A 165 -24.84 1.84 0.22
CA LEU A 165 -25.61 2.25 -0.95
C LEU A 165 -26.54 1.12 -1.43
N SER A 166 -26.03 -0.10 -1.58
CA SER A 166 -26.83 -1.26 -1.97
C SER A 166 -27.97 -1.53 -0.99
N PHE A 167 -27.71 -1.43 0.33
CA PHE A 167 -28.73 -1.59 1.35
C PHE A 167 -29.83 -0.52 1.28
N LEU A 168 -29.47 0.74 1.06
CA LEU A 168 -30.45 1.82 0.91
C LEU A 168 -31.32 1.63 -0.33
N VAL A 169 -30.74 1.19 -1.45
CA VAL A 169 -31.49 0.91 -2.68
C VAL A 169 -32.49 -0.23 -2.46
N GLU A 170 -32.04 -1.35 -1.89
CA GLU A 170 -32.93 -2.48 -1.57
C GLU A 170 -34.01 -2.11 -0.56
N SER A 171 -33.67 -1.33 0.46
CA SER A 171 -34.62 -0.86 1.47
C SER A 171 -35.70 0.04 0.86
N LEU A 172 -35.33 0.94 -0.05
CA LEU A 172 -36.28 1.80 -0.78
C LEU A 172 -37.18 0.99 -1.73
N ILE A 173 -36.60 0.06 -2.50
CA ILE A 173 -37.37 -0.83 -3.38
C ILE A 173 -38.34 -1.67 -2.53
N GLY A 174 -37.85 -2.33 -1.47
CA GLY A 174 -38.65 -3.13 -0.56
C GLY A 174 -39.76 -2.34 0.13
N TYR A 175 -39.50 -1.09 0.51
CA TYR A 175 -40.52 -0.20 1.07
C TYR A 175 -41.61 0.13 0.04
N GLN A 176 -41.24 0.42 -1.21
CA GLN A 176 -42.22 0.68 -2.28
C GLN A 176 -43.05 -0.56 -2.61
N TYR A 177 -42.43 -1.74 -2.69
CA TYR A 177 -43.14 -3.00 -2.89
C TYR A 177 -44.12 -3.29 -1.75
N LYS A 178 -43.72 -3.12 -0.49
CA LYS A 178 -44.62 -3.25 0.67
C LYS A 178 -45.77 -2.24 0.63
N LYS A 179 -45.54 -1.00 0.19
CA LYS A 179 -46.58 0.02 0.04
C LYS A 179 -47.57 -0.33 -1.07
N LYS A 180 -47.09 -0.87 -2.21
CA LYS A 180 -47.95 -1.38 -3.29
C LYS A 180 -48.76 -2.60 -2.85
N LEU A 181 -48.16 -3.55 -2.12
CA LEU A 181 -48.86 -4.72 -1.60
C LEU A 181 -49.95 -4.33 -0.58
N LYS A 182 -49.68 -3.35 0.29
CA LYS A 182 -50.68 -2.81 1.22
C LYS A 182 -51.83 -2.09 0.51
N LYS A 183 -51.54 -1.36 -0.58
CA LYS A 183 -52.58 -0.74 -1.41
C LYS A 183 -53.40 -1.77 -2.20
N ALA A 184 -52.78 -2.80 -2.76
CA ALA A 184 -53.47 -3.88 -3.45
C ALA A 184 -54.43 -4.63 -2.51
N LYS A 185 -53.98 -4.96 -1.29
CA LYS A 185 -54.85 -5.54 -0.25
C LYS A 185 -55.94 -4.59 0.28
N ALA A 186 -55.76 -3.27 0.15
CA ALA A 186 -56.79 -2.31 0.53
C ALA A 186 -57.86 -2.13 -0.57
N VAL A 187 -57.47 -2.20 -1.85
CA VAL A 187 -58.39 -2.15 -3.00
C VAL A 187 -59.22 -3.44 -3.11
N GLU A 188 -58.64 -4.61 -2.79
CA GLU A 188 -59.36 -5.90 -2.74
C GLU A 188 -60.47 -5.93 -1.66
N ASN A 189 -60.38 -5.09 -0.63
CA ASN A 189 -61.43 -4.99 0.40
C ASN A 189 -62.57 -4.02 0.02
N ASP A 190 -62.39 -3.16 -0.99
CA ASP A 190 -63.40 -2.17 -1.39
C ASP A 190 -64.28 -2.67 -2.56
N ASP A 191 -63.84 -3.71 -3.29
CA ASP A 191 -64.55 -4.29 -4.43
C ASP A 191 -65.35 -5.58 -4.07
N LEU A 192 -65.53 -5.85 -2.78
CA LEU A 192 -66.28 -7.01 -2.27
C LEU A 192 -67.80 -6.76 -2.25
N THR A 193 -68.37 -6.20 -3.32
CA THR A 193 -69.84 -6.13 -3.51
C THR A 193 -70.34 -6.68 -4.84
N SER A 194 -69.48 -7.30 -5.65
CA SER A 194 -69.89 -7.93 -6.90
C SER A 194 -69.07 -9.19 -7.21
N MET A 195 -69.17 -10.21 -6.35
CA MET A 195 -68.75 -11.56 -6.74
C MET A 195 -69.94 -12.38 -7.24
N PRO A 196 -69.83 -13.11 -8.37
CA PRO A 196 -70.77 -14.19 -8.67
C PRO A 196 -70.74 -15.21 -7.53
N PRO A 197 -71.83 -15.95 -7.27
CA PRO A 197 -71.91 -16.85 -6.13
C PRO A 197 -70.69 -17.77 -6.11
N LEU A 198 -69.99 -17.81 -4.98
CA LEU A 198 -68.88 -18.73 -4.77
C LEU A 198 -69.35 -20.14 -5.15
N PRO A 199 -68.51 -20.95 -5.83
CA PRO A 199 -68.84 -22.35 -6.03
C PRO A 199 -69.17 -22.95 -4.66
N PRO A 200 -70.22 -23.78 -4.58
CA PRO A 200 -70.67 -24.31 -3.32
C PRO A 200 -69.50 -25.05 -2.67
N PRO A 201 -69.31 -24.87 -1.36
CA PRO A 201 -68.10 -25.33 -0.68
C PRO A 201 -67.95 -26.85 -0.86
N TYR A 202 -66.75 -27.34 -1.17
CA TYR A 202 -66.48 -28.72 -1.64
C TYR A 202 -67.11 -29.87 -0.82
N HIS A 203 -67.51 -29.64 0.42
CA HIS A 203 -68.31 -30.56 1.24
C HIS A 203 -69.75 -30.77 0.73
N THR A 204 -70.22 -30.00 -0.26
CA THR A 204 -71.51 -30.21 -0.93
C THR A 204 -71.39 -31.05 -2.20
N LEU A 205 -70.19 -31.11 -2.81
CA LEU A 205 -69.93 -31.95 -4.00
C LEU A 205 -69.69 -33.41 -3.60
N PHE A 206 -69.11 -33.61 -2.42
CA PHE A 206 -68.99 -34.92 -1.79
C PHE A 206 -69.97 -34.94 -0.63
N GLN A 207 -71.10 -35.64 -0.79
CA GLN A 207 -72.00 -35.91 0.33
C GLN A 207 -71.18 -36.44 1.51
N GLU A 208 -71.53 -35.98 2.72
CA GLU A 208 -70.94 -36.44 3.99
C GLU A 208 -70.75 -37.97 3.96
N PRO A 209 -69.64 -38.50 4.51
CA PRO A 209 -69.33 -39.91 4.35
C PRO A 209 -70.50 -40.75 4.83
N PHE A 210 -71.04 -41.55 3.90
CA PHE A 210 -72.08 -42.53 4.14
C PHE A 210 -71.81 -43.23 5.48
N ASN A 211 -72.74 -43.09 6.42
CA ASN A 211 -72.69 -43.86 7.65
C ASN A 211 -72.99 -45.31 7.27
N TYR A 212 -71.95 -46.10 6.99
CA TYR A 212 -72.10 -47.49 6.61
C TYR A 212 -72.57 -48.26 7.86
N PRO A 213 -73.83 -48.73 7.91
CA PRO A 213 -74.39 -49.31 9.13
C PRO A 213 -73.66 -50.59 9.58
N PHE A 214 -72.86 -51.19 8.69
CA PHE A 214 -72.09 -52.41 8.94
C PHE A 214 -70.58 -52.24 8.74
N GLY A 215 -70.10 -50.99 8.65
CA GLY A 215 -68.67 -50.69 8.49
C GLY A 215 -67.97 -50.48 9.84
N GLN A 216 -66.78 -51.03 10.01
CA GLN A 216 -65.92 -50.73 11.17
C GLN A 216 -64.82 -49.75 10.77
N LYS A 217 -64.57 -48.72 11.60
CA LYS A 217 -63.42 -47.83 11.39
C LYS A 217 -62.14 -48.51 11.86
N GLU A 218 -61.16 -48.61 10.98
CA GLU A 218 -59.82 -49.11 11.31
C GLU A 218 -58.75 -48.13 10.83
N ASN A 219 -57.65 -48.05 11.60
CA ASN A 219 -56.48 -47.28 11.23
C ASN A 219 -55.44 -48.21 10.60
N ILE A 220 -55.19 -48.05 9.31
CA ILE A 220 -54.24 -48.84 8.54
C ILE A 220 -53.14 -47.89 8.06
N ASN A 221 -51.91 -48.12 8.49
CA ASN A 221 -50.73 -47.32 8.12
C ASN A 221 -50.88 -45.81 8.40
N GLY A 222 -51.52 -45.46 9.53
CA GLY A 222 -51.69 -44.07 9.97
C GLY A 222 -52.82 -43.31 9.27
N ARG A 223 -53.68 -44.00 8.52
CA ARG A 223 -54.88 -43.43 7.89
C ARG A 223 -56.13 -44.20 8.30
N GLU A 224 -57.21 -43.46 8.52
CA GLU A 224 -58.51 -44.01 8.87
C GLU A 224 -59.29 -44.44 7.63
N TYR A 225 -59.77 -45.68 7.66
CA TYR A 225 -60.62 -46.29 6.64
C TYR A 225 -61.89 -46.85 7.27
N TRP A 226 -62.98 -46.85 6.50
CA TRP A 226 -64.12 -47.72 6.73
C TRP A 226 -63.86 -49.07 6.08
N VAL A 227 -63.90 -50.13 6.87
CA VAL A 227 -63.83 -51.51 6.38
C VAL A 227 -65.25 -52.05 6.33
N VAL A 228 -65.79 -52.27 5.13
CA VAL A 228 -67.15 -52.75 4.91
C VAL A 228 -67.09 -54.17 4.36
N PRO A 229 -67.85 -55.14 4.92
CA PRO A 229 -67.98 -56.45 4.32
C PRO A 229 -68.78 -56.35 3.00
N SER A 230 -68.20 -56.86 1.92
CA SER A 230 -68.79 -56.91 0.57
C SER A 230 -68.79 -58.35 0.08
N ASP A 231 -69.62 -58.68 -0.93
CA ASP A 231 -69.81 -60.06 -1.41
C ASP A 231 -68.52 -60.74 -1.91
N ARG A 232 -67.45 -59.95 -2.14
CA ARG A 232 -66.13 -60.40 -2.61
C ARG A 232 -65.00 -60.30 -1.55
N GLY A 233 -65.32 -59.94 -0.31
CA GLY A 233 -64.35 -59.80 0.79
C GLY A 233 -64.48 -58.47 1.54
N LYS A 234 -63.38 -58.00 2.15
CA LYS A 234 -63.35 -56.71 2.86
C LYS A 234 -63.03 -55.58 1.88
N GLU A 235 -63.93 -54.62 1.75
CA GLU A 235 -63.73 -53.41 0.95
C GLU A 235 -63.33 -52.25 1.87
N ILE A 236 -62.32 -51.48 1.46
CA ILE A 236 -61.78 -50.37 2.25
C ILE A 236 -62.11 -49.03 1.58
N VAL A 237 -62.79 -48.15 2.32
CA VAL A 237 -63.18 -46.81 1.85
C VAL A 237 -62.50 -45.76 2.72
N PRO A 238 -61.69 -44.84 2.17
CA PRO A 238 -61.02 -43.82 2.96
C PRO A 238 -62.03 -42.85 3.57
N VAL A 239 -61.87 -42.51 4.85
CA VAL A 239 -62.78 -41.59 5.57
C VAL A 239 -62.70 -40.16 5.02
N ARG A 240 -61.59 -39.81 4.36
CA ARG A 240 -61.35 -38.52 3.72
C ARG A 240 -60.87 -38.73 2.28
N ALA A 241 -61.34 -37.90 1.35
CA ALA A 241 -60.86 -37.92 -0.03
C ALA A 241 -59.33 -37.78 -0.07
N THR A 242 -58.67 -38.61 -0.87
CA THR A 242 -57.21 -38.56 -1.02
C THR A 242 -56.84 -37.31 -1.81
N SER A 243 -55.84 -36.57 -1.33
CA SER A 243 -55.34 -35.35 -2.00
C SER A 243 -54.82 -35.59 -3.43
N ALA A 244 -54.57 -36.85 -3.81
CA ALA A 244 -54.17 -37.25 -5.16
C ALA A 244 -55.32 -37.29 -6.18
N MET A 245 -56.58 -37.48 -5.76
CA MET A 245 -57.74 -37.39 -6.66
C MET A 245 -57.99 -35.95 -7.14
N MET A 246 -57.42 -34.98 -6.42
CA MET A 246 -57.52 -33.54 -6.67
C MET A 246 -56.76 -33.08 -7.93
N PHE A 247 -55.89 -33.91 -8.50
CA PHE A 247 -55.05 -33.57 -9.66
C PHE A 247 -55.48 -34.25 -10.97
N GLN A 248 -56.60 -34.99 -11.00
CA GLN A 248 -57.05 -35.67 -12.22
C GLN A 248 -57.89 -34.82 -13.18
N TYR A 249 -58.28 -33.61 -12.80
CA TYR A 249 -59.08 -32.69 -13.64
C TYR A 249 -58.32 -31.44 -14.11
N THR A 250 -57.01 -31.55 -14.29
CA THR A 250 -56.23 -30.57 -15.05
C THR A 250 -55.74 -31.21 -16.34
N HIS A 251 -56.66 -31.47 -17.28
CA HIS A 251 -56.42 -31.50 -18.73
C HIS A 251 -57.73 -31.30 -19.49
#